data_AF-A0A7K9DSW0-F1
#
_entry.id   AF-A0A7K9DSW0-F1
#
_cell.length_a   1.000
_cell.length_b   1.000
_cell.length_c   1.000
_cell.angle_alpha   90.00
_cell.angle_beta   90.00
_cell.angle_gamma   90.00
#
_symmetry.space_group_name_H-M   'P 1'
#
loop_
_entity.id
_entity.type
_entity.pdbx_description
1 polymer ?
#
loop_
_entity_poly.entity_id
_entity_poly.type
_entity_poly.pdbx_seq_one_letter_code
_entity_poly.pdbx_strand_id
1 'polypeptide(L)' 'LTATDLDEGINSDISYLFSRRVAAQVKEMFTIAENKGEIILRGKLDYEEMDSYEITVEARDKG' A
#
# COMPACT_ATOMS: atom_id res chain seq x y z
N LEU A 1 6.11 30.63 21.96
CA LEU A 1 4.90 29.80 21.79
C LEU A 1 5.17 28.90 20.61
N THR A 2 5.50 27.63 20.85
CA THR A 2 5.84 26.68 19.78
C THR A 2 4.61 25.83 19.53
N ALA A 3 4.01 25.98 18.34
CA ALA A 3 2.99 25.05 17.88
C ALA A 3 3.72 23.82 17.36
N THR A 4 3.71 22.74 18.15
CA THR A 4 3.99 21.40 17.66
C THR A 4 2.69 20.93 17.05
N ASP A 5 2.53 21.09 15.73
CA ASP A 5 1.43 20.46 15.01
C ASP A 5 1.68 18.94 14.99
N LEU A 6 1.28 18.32 16.09
CA LEU A 6 0.95 16.91 16.20
C LEU A 6 -0.40 16.72 15.49
N ASP A 7 -0.43 16.90 14.17
CA ASP A 7 -1.49 16.30 13.36
C ASP A 7 -1.21 14.79 13.24
N GLU A 8 -1.09 14.12 14.39
CA GLU A 8 -1.12 12.65 14.56
C GLU A 8 -2.58 12.13 14.59
N GLY A 9 -3.56 12.98 14.28
CA GLY A 9 -4.93 12.77 14.74
C GLY A 9 -6.05 12.70 13.70
N ILE A 10 -5.84 13.06 12.44
CA ILE A 10 -6.99 13.21 11.52
C ILE A 10 -6.61 12.84 10.07
N ASN A 11 -6.28 11.57 9.86
CA ASN A 11 -6.69 10.95 8.61
C ASN A 11 -7.56 9.78 9.04
N SER A 12 -8.85 9.91 8.75
CA SER A 12 -9.90 8.91 8.94
C SER A 12 -9.37 7.51 8.68
N ASP A 13 -9.90 6.51 9.38
CA ASP A 13 -9.52 5.09 9.34
C ASP A 13 -9.64 4.53 7.90
N ILE A 14 -8.71 4.93 7.05
CA ILE A 14 -8.59 4.60 5.64
C ILE A 14 -7.72 3.36 5.58
N SER A 15 -8.34 2.24 5.24
CA SER A 15 -7.65 0.99 4.97
C SER A 15 -7.27 0.92 3.50
N TYR A 16 -5.99 0.67 3.21
CA TYR A 16 -5.47 0.45 1.86
C TYR A 16 -5.32 -1.04 1.58
N LEU A 17 -5.89 -1.52 0.47
CA LEU A 17 -5.87 -2.94 0.09
C LEU A 17 -5.51 -3.08 -1.39
N PHE A 18 -4.89 -4.19 -1.77
CA PHE A 18 -4.75 -4.51 -3.19
C PHE A 18 -6.11 -4.83 -3.81
N SER A 19 -6.41 -4.21 -4.95
CA SER A 19 -7.61 -4.51 -5.70
C SER A 19 -7.68 -5.99 -6.08
N ARG A 20 -8.89 -6.46 -6.31
CA ARG A 20 -9.13 -7.82 -6.83
C ARG A 20 -8.49 -8.05 -8.20
N ARG A 21 -8.23 -6.98 -8.95
CA ARG A 21 -7.58 -7.02 -10.27
C ARG A 21 -6.08 -7.33 -10.22
N VAL A 22 -5.44 -7.13 -9.07
CA VAL A 22 -4.02 -7.41 -8.90
C VAL A 22 -3.76 -8.92 -8.93
N ALA A 23 -2.82 -9.34 -9.78
CA ALA A 23 -2.47 -10.74 -9.96
C ALA A 23 -1.89 -11.36 -8.68
N ALA A 24 -2.08 -12.67 -8.52
CA ALA A 24 -1.68 -13.39 -7.30
C ALA A 24 -0.16 -13.29 -7.04
N GLN A 25 0.66 -13.43 -8.09
CA GLN A 25 2.12 -13.28 -8.01
C GLN A 25 2.56 -11.93 -7.41
N VAL A 26 1.82 -10.86 -7.70
CA VAL A 26 2.08 -9.52 -7.18
C VAL A 26 1.73 -9.46 -5.69
N LYS A 27 0.64 -10.13 -5.27
CA LYS A 27 0.23 -10.21 -3.86
C LYS A 27 1.18 -11.07 -3.01
N GLU A 28 1.96 -11.95 -3.64
CA GLU A 28 3.02 -12.72 -2.99
C GLU A 28 4.33 -11.93 -2.91
N MET A 29 4.70 -11.20 -3.97
CA MET A 29 5.92 -10.40 -3.99
C MET A 29 5.81 -9.08 -3.25
N PHE A 30 4.63 -8.47 -3.18
CA PHE A 30 4.38 -7.17 -2.57
C PHE A 30 3.33 -7.28 -1.47
N THR A 31 3.44 -6.42 -0.48
CA THR A 31 2.42 -6.20 0.55
C THR A 31 2.17 -4.71 0.71
N ILE A 32 1.00 -4.33 1.23
CA ILE A 32 0.66 -2.94 1.51
C ILE A 32 0.35 -2.78 2.99
N ALA A 33 0.96 -1.78 3.62
CA ALA A 33 0.63 -1.41 4.99
C ALA A 33 -0.74 -0.74 5.01
N GLU A 34 -1.78 -1.47 5.43
CA GLU A 34 -3.19 -1.04 5.35
C GLU A 34 -3.46 0.33 5.98
N ASN A 35 -2.68 0.70 6.98
CA ASN A 35 -2.79 1.91 7.79
C ASN A 35 -1.93 3.08 7.30
N LYS A 36 -1.02 2.86 6.35
CA LYS A 36 -0.15 3.92 5.78
C LYS A 36 -0.20 4.02 4.26
N GLY A 37 -0.70 2.99 3.58
CA GLY A 37 -0.65 2.86 2.12
C GLY A 37 0.76 2.56 1.58
N GLU A 38 1.72 2.21 2.44
CA GLU A 38 3.09 1.92 2.03
C GLU A 38 3.18 0.55 1.35
N ILE A 39 3.69 0.48 0.12
CA ILE A 39 3.93 -0.77 -0.60
C ILE A 39 5.33 -1.27 -0.26
N ILE A 40 5.42 -2.51 0.22
CA ILE A 40 6.65 -3.16 0.68
C ILE A 40 6.90 -4.39 -0.18
N LEU A 41 8.13 -4.52 -0.69
CA LEU A 41 8.58 -5.73 -1.40
C LEU A 41 8.95 -6.82 -0.39
N ARG A 42 8.38 -8.01 -0.58
CA ARG A 42 8.68 -9.25 0.17
C ARG A 42 9.49 -10.26 -0.64
N GLY A 43 9.38 -10.20 -1.97
CA GLY A 43 10.07 -11.10 -2.89
C GLY A 43 11.38 -10.52 -3.45
N LYS A 44 12.01 -11.28 -4.34
CA LYS A 44 13.06 -10.75 -5.23
C LYS A 44 12.41 -10.20 -6.49
N LEU A 45 12.92 -9.05 -6.94
CA LEU A 45 12.62 -8.52 -8.27
C LEU A 45 13.72 -8.98 -9.21
N ASP A 46 13.34 -9.76 -10.21
CA ASP A 46 14.21 -10.12 -11.31
C ASP A 46 13.58 -9.61 -12.61
N TYR A 47 14.31 -8.72 -13.29
CA TYR A 47 13.85 -8.09 -14.53
C TYR A 47 13.80 -9.09 -15.70
N GLU A 48 14.62 -10.14 -15.68
CA GLU A 48 14.59 -11.17 -16.71
C GLU A 48 13.35 -12.08 -16.57
N GLU A 49 12.84 -12.23 -15.34
CA GLU A 49 11.61 -12.97 -15.07
C GLU A 49 10.36 -12.12 -15.33
N MET A 50 10.36 -10.85 -14.91
CA MET A 50 9.27 -9.93 -15.21
C MET A 50 9.71 -8.47 -15.28
N ASP A 51 9.37 -7.82 -16.39
CA ASP A 51 9.80 -6.46 -16.73
C ASP A 51 8.95 -5.36 -16.03
N SER A 52 7.70 -5.68 -15.68
CA SER A 52 6.75 -4.72 -15.13
C SER A 52 5.68 -5.38 -14.25
N TYR A 53 5.24 -4.64 -13.24
CA TYR A 53 4.17 -5.04 -12.31
C TYR A 53 3.11 -3.95 -12.28
N GLU A 54 1.86 -4.31 -12.53
CA GLU A 54 0.73 -3.40 -12.36
C GLU A 54 0.05 -3.66 -11.02
N ILE A 55 0.07 -2.66 -10.14
CA ILE A 55 -0.49 -2.72 -8.78
C ILE A 55 -1.60 -1.70 -8.65
N THR A 56 -2.85 -2.17 -8.62
CA THR A 56 -4.02 -1.34 -8.31
C THR A 56 -4.32 -1.40 -6.82
N VAL A 57 -4.27 -0.26 -6.14
CA VAL A 57 -4.61 -0.12 -4.71
C VAL A 57 -5.97 0.53 -4.55
N GLU A 58 -6.78 0.00 -3.65
CA GLU A 58 -8.07 0.54 -3.24
C GLU A 58 -7.94 1.13 -1.83
N ALA A 59 -8.35 2.38 -1.66
CA ALA A 59 -8.44 3.03 -0.36
C ALA A 59 -9.91 3.00 0.08
N ARG A 60 -10.17 2.49 1.29
CA ARG A 60 -11.50 2.44 1.88
C ARG A 60 -11.52 3.25 3.16
N ASP A 61 -12.23 4.36 3.13
CA ASP A 61 -12.56 5.13 4.32
C ASP A 61 -13.65 4.40 5.14
N LYS A 62 -13.50 4.33 6.46
CA LYS A 62 -14.50 3.75 7.38
C LYS A 62 -15.47 4.80 7.92
N GLY A 63 -15.79 5.81 7.11
CA GLY A 63 -16.80 6.84 7.41
C GLY A 63 -18.23 6.34 7.36
#